data_AF-A0A011W002-F1
#
_entry.id   AF-A0A011W002-F1
#
_cell.length_a   1.000
_cell.length_b   1.000
_cell.length_c   1.000
_cell.angle_alpha   90.00
_cell.angle_beta   90.00
_cell.angle_gamma   90.00
#
_symmetry.space_group_name_H-M   'P 1'
#
loop_
_entity.id
_entity.type
_entity.pdbx_description
1 polymer ?
#
loop_
_entity_poly.entity_id
_entity_poly.type
_entity_poly.pdbx_seq_one_letter_code
_entity_poly.pdbx_strand_id
1 'polypeptide(L)'
;MKKGVFWLINGELLTFPFDGKYPEGTAKSGDTYNHQKLWEIIRPKGCKKFFDYYPRGRVDISNKGKAVIYMSVHIGEDHLTVIKSAFEISGDAVIRYDHSRHYMCYLDR
;
A
#
# COMPACT_ATOMS: atom_id res chain seq x y z
N MET A 1 -3.97 -14.14 3.93
CA MET A 1 -4.30 -12.71 3.75
C MET A 1 -3.56 -11.89 4.78
N LYS A 2 -2.87 -10.85 4.33
CA LYS A 2 -2.10 -9.95 5.19
C LYS A 2 -2.54 -8.50 4.97
N LYS A 3 -2.51 -7.70 6.03
CA LYS A 3 -2.56 -6.23 5.92
C LYS A 3 -1.24 -5.72 5.35
N GLY A 4 -1.19 -4.46 4.98
CA GLY A 4 0.06 -3.77 4.70
C GLY A 4 -0.09 -2.71 3.64
N VAL A 5 1.02 -2.29 3.04
CA VAL A 5 1.09 -1.09 2.19
C VAL A 5 1.84 -1.36 0.91
N PHE A 6 1.56 -0.56 -0.13
CA PHE A 6 2.25 -0.65 -1.40
C PHE A 6 2.35 0.70 -2.10
N TRP A 7 3.29 0.79 -3.04
CA TRP A 7 3.51 1.92 -3.94
C TRP A 7 3.59 1.43 -5.39
N LEU A 8 3.14 2.26 -6.32
CA LEU A 8 3.39 2.09 -7.75
C LEU A 8 4.52 3.03 -8.17
N ILE A 9 5.67 2.47 -8.51
CA ILE A 9 6.89 3.22 -8.86
C ILE A 9 7.28 2.84 -10.28
N ASN A 10 7.21 3.79 -11.20
CA ASN A 10 7.57 3.58 -12.61
C ASN A 10 6.86 2.38 -13.27
N GLY A 11 5.59 2.14 -12.92
CA GLY A 11 4.80 1.02 -13.44
C GLY A 11 4.97 -0.29 -12.66
N GLU A 12 5.88 -0.35 -11.70
CA GLU A 12 6.12 -1.55 -10.88
C GLU A 12 5.54 -1.39 -9.47
N LEU A 13 4.89 -2.44 -8.99
CA LEU A 13 4.36 -2.48 -7.63
C LEU A 13 5.45 -2.89 -6.63
N LEU A 14 5.72 -1.98 -5.70
CA LEU A 14 6.51 -2.27 -4.51
C LEU A 14 5.55 -2.57 -3.35
N THR A 15 5.43 -3.84 -2.97
CA THR A 15 4.46 -4.32 -1.97
C THR A 15 5.12 -4.73 -0.66
N PHE A 16 4.50 -4.36 0.46
CA PHE A 16 4.91 -4.76 1.81
C PHE A 16 3.73 -5.34 2.59
N PRO A 17 3.46 -6.64 2.44
CA PRO A 17 2.62 -7.40 3.36
C PRO A 17 3.21 -7.30 4.78
N PHE A 18 2.36 -7.12 5.78
CA PHE A 18 2.79 -7.03 7.16
C PHE A 18 3.27 -8.40 7.65
N ASP A 19 4.56 -8.50 7.94
CA ASP A 19 5.24 -9.69 8.43
C ASP A 19 6.07 -9.41 9.71
N GLY A 20 6.03 -8.17 10.21
CA GLY A 20 6.77 -7.74 11.40
C GLY A 20 8.26 -7.47 11.17
N LYS A 21 8.78 -7.60 9.93
CA LYS A 21 10.20 -7.44 9.61
C LYS A 21 10.75 -6.02 9.84
N TYR A 22 9.88 -5.02 9.74
CA TYR A 22 10.23 -3.60 9.90
C TYR A 22 9.53 -3.01 11.15
N PRO A 23 10.01 -3.30 12.37
CA PRO A 23 9.35 -2.86 13.59
C PRO A 23 9.22 -1.33 13.67
N GLU A 24 10.22 -0.58 13.21
CA GLU A 24 10.18 0.89 13.16
C GLU A 24 9.15 1.42 12.16
N GLY A 25 8.84 0.63 11.12
CA GLY A 25 7.81 0.91 10.12
C GLY A 25 6.38 0.64 10.60
N THR A 26 6.21 0.03 11.77
CA THR A 26 4.91 -0.45 12.26
C THR A 26 3.98 0.71 12.62
N ALA A 27 2.72 0.59 12.19
CA ALA A 27 1.67 1.53 12.53
C ALA A 27 1.31 1.44 14.02
N LYS A 28 0.63 2.48 14.54
CA LYS A 28 0.22 2.52 15.95
C LYS A 28 -0.68 1.34 16.36
N SER A 29 -1.43 0.77 15.41
CA SER A 29 -2.29 -0.39 15.65
C SER A 29 -1.52 -1.70 15.88
N GLY A 30 -0.23 -1.76 15.51
CA GLY A 30 0.62 -2.94 15.72
C GLY A 30 0.42 -4.08 14.73
N ASP A 31 -0.51 -3.96 13.78
CA ASP A 31 -0.94 -5.05 12.87
C ASP A 31 -0.76 -4.71 11.38
N THR A 32 -0.09 -3.59 11.08
CA THR A 32 0.20 -3.14 9.72
C THR A 32 1.37 -2.16 9.70
N TYR A 33 1.84 -1.79 8.52
CA TYR A 33 2.84 -0.74 8.34
C TYR A 33 2.21 0.64 8.13
N ASN A 34 2.90 1.67 8.59
CA ASN A 34 2.60 3.06 8.26
C ASN A 34 3.44 3.47 7.04
N HIS A 35 2.82 4.04 6.00
CA HIS A 35 3.53 4.43 4.77
C HIS A 35 4.74 5.32 5.04
N GLN A 36 4.57 6.38 5.84
CA GLN A 36 5.65 7.33 6.12
C GLN A 36 6.81 6.66 6.85
N LYS A 37 6.53 5.96 7.96
CA LYS A 37 7.56 5.30 8.75
C LYS A 37 8.30 4.22 7.96
N LEU A 38 7.55 3.38 7.24
CA LEU A 38 8.15 2.31 6.46
C LEU A 38 9.01 2.87 5.32
N TRP A 39 8.54 3.92 4.63
CA TRP A 39 9.26 4.51 3.50
C TRP A 39 10.65 5.03 3.86
N GLU A 40 10.84 5.57 5.07
CA GLU A 40 12.18 6.00 5.54
C GLU A 40 13.19 4.84 5.58
N ILE A 41 12.71 3.60 5.66
CA ILE A 41 13.51 2.38 5.73
C ILE A 41 13.67 1.76 4.34
N ILE A 42 12.58 1.68 3.57
CA ILE A 42 12.51 0.85 2.36
C ILE A 42 12.67 1.62 1.04
N ARG A 43 12.70 2.96 1.09
CA ARG A 43 12.78 3.75 -0.15
C ARG A 43 14.01 3.34 -0.96
N PRO A 44 13.91 3.27 -2.30
CA PRO A 44 15.04 2.91 -3.16
C PRO A 44 16.27 3.77 -2.87
N LYS A 45 17.47 3.17 -2.96
CA LYS A 45 18.73 3.88 -2.70
C LYS A 45 18.85 5.11 -3.61
N GLY A 46 19.12 6.27 -3.01
CA GLY A 46 19.21 7.54 -3.75
C GLY A 46 17.86 8.22 -4.03
N CYS A 47 16.73 7.62 -3.64
CA CYS A 47 15.42 8.26 -3.73
C CYS A 47 15.33 9.45 -2.76
N LYS A 48 15.18 10.66 -3.32
CA LYS A 48 14.95 11.90 -2.56
C LYS A 48 13.46 12.23 -2.37
N LYS A 49 12.57 11.34 -2.79
CA LYS A 49 11.12 11.56 -2.76
C LYS A 49 10.53 11.06 -1.44
N PHE A 50 9.53 11.77 -0.95
CA PHE A 50 8.79 11.38 0.26
C PHE A 50 7.79 10.25 -0.04
N PHE A 51 7.26 9.65 1.03
CA PHE A 51 6.35 8.52 0.98
C PHE A 51 5.06 8.79 0.17
N ASP A 52 4.67 10.06 0.06
CA ASP A 52 3.47 10.52 -0.61
C ASP A 52 3.69 10.91 -2.07
N TYR A 53 4.93 10.83 -2.56
CA TYR A 53 5.25 11.24 -3.91
C TYR A 53 4.61 10.33 -4.96
N TYR A 54 4.76 9.01 -4.83
CA TYR A 54 4.21 8.02 -5.77
C TYR A 54 2.77 7.62 -5.43
N PRO A 55 1.96 7.17 -6.42
CA PRO A 55 0.70 6.50 -6.14
C PRO A 55 0.90 5.35 -5.16
N ARG A 56 0.00 5.23 -4.19
CA ARG A 56 0.14 4.28 -3.09
C ARG A 56 -1.21 3.73 -2.68
N GLY A 57 -1.18 2.64 -1.94
CA GLY A 57 -2.37 1.99 -1.41
C GLY A 57 -2.06 1.16 -0.17
N ARG A 58 -3.11 0.57 0.40
CA ARG A 58 -3.01 -0.37 1.51
C ARG A 58 -4.03 -1.49 1.37
N VAL A 59 -3.68 -2.63 1.93
CA VAL A 59 -4.61 -3.74 2.18
C VAL A 59 -4.96 -3.73 3.65
N ASP A 60 -6.25 -3.76 3.94
CA ASP A 60 -6.79 -3.92 5.28
C ASP A 60 -7.74 -5.13 5.33
N ILE A 61 -8.04 -5.59 6.54
CA ILE A 61 -8.97 -6.69 6.79
C ILE A 61 -10.13 -6.11 7.58
N SER A 62 -11.32 -6.13 6.97
CA SER A 62 -12.55 -5.69 7.62
C SER A 62 -12.89 -6.56 8.83
N ASN A 63 -13.76 -6.06 9.71
CA ASN A 63 -14.26 -6.82 10.88
C ASN A 63 -14.96 -8.15 10.51
N LYS A 64 -15.35 -8.33 9.24
CA LYS A 64 -15.94 -9.57 8.71
C LYS A 64 -14.90 -10.50 8.06
N GLY A 65 -13.60 -10.23 8.22
CA GLY A 65 -12.51 -11.02 7.64
C GLY A 65 -12.30 -10.82 6.14
N LYS A 66 -12.98 -9.86 5.50
CA LYS A 66 -12.82 -9.58 4.06
C LYS A 66 -11.68 -8.60 3.78
N ALA A 67 -10.92 -8.84 2.71
CA ALA A 67 -9.92 -7.92 2.18
C ALA A 67 -10.59 -6.62 1.69
N VAL A 68 -9.99 -5.50 2.07
CA VAL A 68 -10.32 -4.18 1.53
C VAL A 68 -9.04 -3.55 0.99
N ILE A 69 -9.01 -3.25 -0.30
CA ILE A 69 -7.86 -2.63 -0.96
C ILE A 69 -8.20 -1.16 -1.18
N TYR A 70 -7.52 -0.28 -0.46
CA TYR A 70 -7.58 1.17 -0.69
C TYR A 70 -6.42 1.56 -1.59
N MET A 71 -6.68 2.28 -2.68
CA MET A 71 -5.64 2.70 -3.61
C MET A 71 -5.89 4.08 -4.17
N SER A 72 -4.80 4.76 -4.52
CA SER A 72 -4.84 5.95 -5.38
C SER A 72 -5.53 5.64 -6.70
N VAL A 73 -6.24 6.63 -7.24
CA VAL A 73 -6.91 6.57 -8.55
C VAL A 73 -5.96 6.33 -9.72
N HIS A 74 -4.66 6.60 -9.51
CA HIS A 74 -3.60 6.42 -10.49
C HIS A 74 -3.03 4.99 -10.50
N ILE A 75 -3.60 4.06 -9.75
CA ILE A 75 -3.26 2.64 -9.78
C ILE A 75 -4.38 1.90 -10.50
N GLY A 76 -4.09 1.41 -11.71
CA GLY A 76 -5.04 0.70 -12.56
C GLY A 76 -5.44 -0.69 -12.03
N GLU A 77 -6.52 -1.23 -12.59
CA GLU A 77 -7.02 -2.57 -12.25
C GLU A 77 -6.06 -3.71 -12.67
N ASP A 78 -5.20 -3.45 -13.65
CA ASP A 78 -4.15 -4.36 -14.12
C ASP A 78 -3.19 -4.80 -13.01
N HIS A 79 -3.06 -3.97 -11.97
CA HIS A 79 -2.24 -4.25 -10.79
C HIS A 79 -2.94 -5.11 -9.73
N LEU A 80 -4.26 -5.33 -9.81
CA LEU A 80 -5.02 -6.05 -8.78
C LEU A 80 -4.54 -7.47 -8.55
N THR A 81 -4.19 -8.18 -9.62
CA THR A 81 -3.69 -9.57 -9.53
C THR A 81 -2.41 -9.64 -8.72
N VAL A 82 -1.47 -8.72 -8.96
CA VAL A 82 -0.20 -8.64 -8.23
C VAL A 82 -0.42 -8.29 -6.76
N ILE A 83 -1.30 -7.32 -6.48
CA ILE A 83 -1.66 -6.96 -5.10
C ILE A 83 -2.28 -8.17 -4.39
N LYS A 84 -3.30 -8.81 -4.98
CA LYS A 84 -3.95 -9.97 -4.36
C LYS A 84 -2.96 -11.10 -4.07
N SER A 85 -2.06 -11.39 -5.01
CA SER A 85 -1.02 -12.40 -4.82
C SER A 85 -0.06 -12.03 -3.68
N ALA A 86 0.48 -10.81 -3.68
CA ALA A 86 1.45 -10.37 -2.67
C ALA A 86 0.88 -10.40 -1.25
N PHE A 87 -0.40 -10.03 -1.08
CA PHE A 87 -1.08 -9.98 0.21
C PHE A 87 -1.85 -11.26 0.55
N GLU A 88 -1.66 -12.35 -0.20
CA GLU A 88 -2.30 -13.66 0.03
C GLU A 88 -3.84 -13.57 0.13
N ILE A 89 -4.44 -12.81 -0.79
CA ILE A 89 -5.89 -12.65 -0.88
C ILE A 89 -6.45 -13.74 -1.80
N SER A 90 -6.98 -14.81 -1.20
CA SER A 90 -7.73 -15.83 -1.91
C SER A 90 -9.21 -15.41 -2.04
N GLY A 91 -9.57 -14.79 -3.17
CA GLY A 91 -10.96 -14.49 -3.53
C GLY A 91 -11.25 -13.00 -3.77
N ASP A 92 -12.48 -12.61 -3.42
CA ASP A 92 -12.97 -11.25 -3.62
C ASP A 92 -12.38 -10.27 -2.61
N ALA A 93 -12.06 -9.08 -3.11
CA ALA A 93 -11.64 -7.96 -2.32
C ALA A 93 -12.52 -6.76 -2.66
N VAL A 94 -12.87 -5.98 -1.64
CA VAL A 94 -13.54 -4.70 -1.87
C VAL A 94 -12.50 -3.69 -2.32
N ILE A 95 -12.62 -3.19 -3.54
CA ILE A 95 -11.72 -2.17 -4.08
C ILE A 95 -12.29 -0.79 -3.76
N ARG A 96 -11.45 0.08 -3.20
CA ARG A 96 -11.80 1.46 -2.85
C ARG A 96 -10.76 2.40 -3.44
N TYR A 97 -11.14 3.05 -4.53
CA TYR A 97 -10.39 4.19 -5.06
C TYR A 97 -10.60 5.40 -4.15
N ASP A 98 -9.53 5.87 -3.55
CA ASP A 98 -9.58 6.96 -2.58
C ASP A 98 -9.19 8.28 -3.27
N HIS A 99 -10.18 9.14 -3.48
CA HIS A 99 -10.05 10.47 -4.09
C HIS A 99 -9.65 11.55 -3.07
N SER A 100 -9.41 11.20 -1.81
CA SER A 100 -9.05 12.18 -0.80
C SER A 100 -7.61 12.66 -0.96
N ARG A 101 -7.32 13.82 -0.36
CA ARG A 101 -5.95 14.37 -0.26
C ARG A 101 -4.95 13.38 0.34
N HIS A 102 -5.41 12.39 1.10
CA HIS A 102 -4.56 11.39 1.72
C HIS A 102 -3.80 10.53 0.70
N TYR A 103 -4.37 10.32 -0.49
CA TYR A 103 -3.77 9.50 -1.57
C TYR A 103 -3.30 10.29 -2.79
N MET A 104 -3.34 11.62 -2.71
CA MET A 104 -2.71 12.47 -3.72
C MET A 104 -1.21 12.20 -3.82
N CYS A 105 -0.69 12.36 -5.02
CA CYS A 105 0.69 12.08 -5.41
C CYS A 105 1.20 13.13 -6.42
N TYR A 106 2.34 12.89 -7.06
CA TYR A 106 2.92 13.83 -8.03
C TYR A 106 2.05 14.04 -9.29
N LEU A 107 1.13 13.11 -9.59
CA LEU A 107 0.21 13.19 -10.73
C LEU A 107 -1.00 14.10 -10.48
N ASP A 108 -1.21 14.52 -9.23
CA ASP A 108 -2.32 15.40 -8.82
C ASP A 108 -1.86 16.86 -8.66
N ARG A 109 -0.62 17.19 -9.08
CA ARG A 109 0.05 18.48 -8.86
C ARG A 109 0.37 19.18 -10.17
#